data_AF-A0A4S2BP60-F1
#
_entry.id   AF-A0A4S2BP60-F1
#
_cell.length_a   1.000
_cell.length_b   1.000
_cell.length_c   1.000
_cell.angle_alpha   90.00
_cell.angle_beta   90.00
_cell.angle_gamma   90.00
#
_symmetry.space_group_name_H-M   'P 1'
#
loop_
_entity.id
_entity.type
_entity.pdbx_description
1 polymer ?
#
loop_
_entity_poly.entity_id
_entity_poly.type
_entity_poly.pdbx_seq_one_letter_code
_entity_poly.pdbx_strand_id
1 'polypeptide(L)'
;MKALSVRGDYIVDMIAGKKKIEYRSWQTNYRGPLLMCSTTKKVAGAAPGYALCVVNLKSIEYSSWEDLYYWHIELADVIKPVRVKGQLKLFNVDDNLIMPISRKEFQLEVEPLIYMPRRKGTE
;
A
#
# COMPACT_ATOMS: atom_id res chain seq x y z
N MET A 1 -2.94 -13.79 -3.21
CA MET A 1 -2.14 -12.74 -3.85
C MET A 1 -0.86 -12.47 -3.08
N LYS A 2 0.23 -12.11 -3.78
CA LYS A 2 1.43 -11.54 -3.15
C LYS A 2 1.12 -10.16 -2.57
N ALA A 3 1.65 -9.87 -1.39
CA ALA A 3 1.39 -8.64 -0.67
C ALA A 3 2.69 -8.00 -0.17
N LEU A 4 2.67 -6.67 -0.06
CA LEU A 4 3.80 -5.87 0.42
C LEU A 4 3.32 -4.86 1.48
N SER A 5 4.01 -4.84 2.61
CA SER A 5 3.76 -3.88 3.68
C SER A 5 4.56 -2.58 3.46
N VAL A 6 3.89 -1.44 3.50
CA VAL A 6 4.45 -0.09 3.33
C VAL A 6 3.85 0.90 4.32
N ARG A 7 4.47 2.06 4.49
CA ARG A 7 3.88 3.15 5.27
C ARG A 7 2.57 3.63 4.60
N GLY A 8 1.55 3.93 5.41
CA GLY A 8 0.19 4.13 4.89
C GLY A 8 0.03 5.35 3.96
N ASP A 9 0.78 6.42 4.19
CA ASP A 9 0.82 7.59 3.31
C ASP A 9 1.31 7.26 1.90
N TYR A 10 2.27 6.34 1.76
CA TYR A 10 2.71 5.89 0.45
C TYR A 10 1.61 5.16 -0.32
N ILE A 11 0.71 4.44 0.35
CA ILE A 11 -0.45 3.83 -0.30
C ILE A 11 -1.43 4.90 -0.76
N VAL A 12 -1.66 5.93 0.06
CA VAL A 12 -2.47 7.09 -0.35
C VAL A 12 -1.89 7.73 -1.61
N ASP A 13 -0.57 7.92 -1.68
CA ASP A 13 0.09 8.47 -2.86
C ASP A 13 0.02 7.54 -4.09
N MET A 14 0.08 6.21 -3.91
CA MET A 14 -0.14 5.26 -5.01
C MET A 14 -1.57 5.36 -5.54
N ILE A 15 -2.55 5.41 -4.63
CA ILE A 15 -3.98 5.53 -4.96
C ILE A 15 -4.27 6.87 -5.65
N ALA A 16 -3.57 7.94 -5.27
CA ALA A 16 -3.65 9.25 -5.93
C ALA A 16 -2.85 9.33 -7.25
N GLY A 17 -2.12 8.27 -7.64
CA GLY A 17 -1.29 8.23 -8.84
C GLY A 17 0.02 9.04 -8.75
N LYS A 18 0.37 9.51 -7.54
CA LYS A 18 1.58 10.30 -7.28
C LYS A 18 2.82 9.44 -7.10
N LYS A 19 2.68 8.28 -6.45
CA LYS A 19 3.79 7.34 -6.23
C LYS A 19 3.77 6.24 -7.27
N LYS A 20 4.79 6.23 -8.13
CA LYS A 20 4.98 5.25 -9.22
C LYS A 20 6.19 4.33 -9.02
N ILE A 21 7.03 4.63 -8.04
CA ILE A 21 8.22 3.86 -7.70
C ILE A 21 8.20 3.55 -6.20
N GLU A 22 8.38 2.29 -5.86
CA GLU A 22 8.64 1.83 -4.50
C GLU A 22 10.12 1.47 -4.36
N TYR A 23 10.77 1.95 -3.30
CA TYR A 23 12.21 1.77 -3.09
C TYR A 23 12.45 0.67 -2.07
N ARG A 24 13.35 -0.27 -2.37
CA ARG A 24 13.70 -1.37 -1.46
C ARG A 24 15.18 -1.70 -1.53
N SER A 25 15.76 -2.11 -0.41
CA SER A 25 17.11 -2.67 -0.33
C SER A 25 17.20 -4.13 -0.81
N TRP A 26 16.10 -4.69 -1.32
CA TRP A 26 16.03 -6.07 -1.80
C TRP A 26 15.13 -6.14 -3.04
N GLN A 27 15.30 -7.21 -3.81
CA GLN A 27 14.51 -7.48 -5.00
C GLN A 27 13.80 -8.83 -4.95
N THR A 28 12.87 -9.01 -5.90
CA THR A 28 12.14 -10.24 -6.14
C THR A 28 12.07 -10.51 -7.65
N ASN A 29 11.96 -11.79 -8.02
CA ASN A 29 11.70 -12.19 -9.40
C ASN A 29 10.21 -12.07 -9.78
N TYR A 30 9.32 -11.81 -8.81
CA TYR A 30 7.88 -11.68 -9.06
C TYR A 30 7.55 -10.42 -9.86
N ARG A 31 6.63 -10.53 -10.83
CA ARG A 31 6.00 -9.42 -11.56
C ARG A 31 4.50 -9.68 -11.66
N GLY A 32 3.71 -8.61 -11.64
CA GLY A 32 2.25 -8.68 -11.65
C GLY A 32 1.61 -8.09 -10.39
N PRO A 33 0.37 -8.50 -10.07
CA PRO A 33 -0.42 -7.90 -9.00
C PRO A 33 0.21 -8.04 -7.61
N LEU A 34 0.30 -6.94 -6.88
CA LEU A 34 0.75 -6.85 -5.50
C LEU A 34 -0.31 -6.13 -4.67
N LEU A 35 -0.77 -6.81 -3.62
CA LEU A 35 -1.62 -6.21 -2.61
C LEU A 35 -0.80 -5.27 -1.72
N MET A 36 -1.19 -4.01 -1.65
CA MET A 36 -0.50 -3.00 -0.85
C MET A 36 -1.14 -2.89 0.53
N CYS A 37 -0.35 -3.20 1.56
CA CYS A 37 -0.78 -3.24 2.96
C CYS A 37 -0.17 -2.09 3.76
N SER A 38 -1.01 -1.24 4.36
CA SER A 38 -0.56 -0.23 5.29
C SER A 38 0.01 -0.89 6.53
N THR A 39 1.22 -0.50 6.91
CA THR A 39 1.77 -0.80 8.23
C THR A 39 0.82 -0.29 9.32
N THR A 40 0.97 -0.80 10.54
CA THR A 40 0.18 -0.35 11.69
C THR A 40 0.60 1.02 12.23
N LYS A 41 1.65 1.64 11.64
CA LYS A 41 2.09 2.99 12.00
C LYS A 41 0.97 3.99 11.68
N LYS A 42 0.51 4.68 12.71
CA LYS A 42 -0.51 5.72 12.62
C LYS A 42 0.06 6.95 11.92
N VAL A 43 -0.28 7.12 10.65
CA VAL A 43 0.03 8.31 9.84
C VAL A 43 -1.26 9.05 9.56
N ALA A 44 -1.28 10.36 9.79
CA ALA A 44 -2.47 11.17 9.59
C ALA A 44 -2.97 11.05 8.14
N GLY A 45 -4.27 10.85 7.95
CA GLY A 45 -4.87 10.70 6.62
C GLY A 45 -4.71 9.31 5.99
N ALA A 46 -4.12 8.33 6.69
CA ALA A 46 -4.00 6.96 6.21
C ALA A 46 -4.81 5.98 7.07
N ALA A 47 -5.12 4.80 6.52
CA ALA A 47 -5.78 3.70 7.24
C ALA A 47 -4.73 2.65 7.71
N PRO A 48 -4.28 2.69 8.97
CA PRO A 48 -3.22 1.81 9.47
C PRO A 48 -3.68 0.36 9.63
N GLY A 49 -2.86 -0.61 9.19
CA GLY A 49 -3.13 -2.05 9.34
C GLY A 49 -4.16 -2.62 8.34
N TYR A 50 -4.44 -1.89 7.26
CA TYR A 50 -5.34 -2.33 6.20
C TYR A 50 -4.61 -2.45 4.87
N ALA A 51 -4.99 -3.44 4.08
CA ALA A 51 -4.74 -3.46 2.64
C ALA A 51 -5.83 -2.68 1.92
N LEU A 52 -5.45 -1.84 0.95
CA LEU A 52 -6.35 -0.83 0.37
C LEU A 52 -6.37 -0.83 -1.16
N CYS A 53 -5.30 -1.28 -1.81
CA CYS A 53 -5.23 -1.33 -3.26
C CYS A 53 -4.35 -2.47 -3.75
N VAL A 54 -4.53 -2.79 -5.03
CA VAL A 54 -3.65 -3.65 -5.80
C VAL A 54 -2.88 -2.76 -6.77
N VAL A 55 -1.56 -2.96 -6.82
CA VAL A 55 -0.69 -2.35 -7.83
C VAL A 55 -0.08 -3.46 -8.68
N ASN A 56 0.28 -3.15 -9.92
CA ASN A 56 1.06 -4.04 -10.76
C ASN A 56 2.54 -3.69 -10.64
N LEU A 57 3.37 -4.63 -10.19
CA LEU A 57 4.83 -4.53 -10.25
C LEU A 57 5.30 -4.88 -11.67
N LYS A 58 5.73 -3.87 -12.43
CA LYS A 58 6.06 -3.99 -13.85
C LYS A 58 7.53 -4.36 -14.07
N SER A 59 8.44 -3.63 -13.42
CA SER A 59 9.88 -3.83 -13.53
C SER A 59 10.56 -3.49 -12.20
N ILE A 60 11.79 -3.95 -12.06
CA ILE A 60 12.69 -3.55 -10.97
C ILE A 60 14.01 -3.19 -11.61
N GLU A 61 14.53 -2.02 -11.26
CA GLU A 61 15.83 -1.53 -11.70
C GLU A 61 16.71 -1.29 -10.47
N TYR A 62 17.98 -1.67 -10.55
CA TYR A 62 18.93 -1.38 -9.47
C TYR A 62 19.60 -0.03 -9.73
N SER A 63 19.55 0.86 -8.74
CA SER A 63 20.28 2.13 -8.73
C SER A 63 21.56 1.96 -7.92
N SER A 64 22.70 1.91 -8.60
CA SER A 64 24.01 1.81 -7.94
C SER A 64 24.39 3.09 -7.18
N TRP A 65 23.75 4.23 -7.48
CA TRP A 65 24.00 5.49 -6.80
C TRP A 65 23.36 5.54 -5.41
N GLU A 66 22.15 5.01 -5.27
CA GLU A 66 21.44 4.96 -3.98
C GLU A 66 21.57 3.61 -3.27
N ASP A 67 22.16 2.59 -3.92
CA ASP A 67 22.21 1.20 -3.46
C ASP A 67 20.81 0.64 -3.14
N LEU A 68 19.85 0.93 -4.04
CA LEU A 68 18.45 0.57 -3.89
C LEU A 68 17.85 0.01 -5.18
N TYR A 69 16.85 -0.85 -5.02
CA TYR A 69 16.01 -1.35 -6.09
C TYR A 69 14.76 -0.50 -6.23
N TYR A 70 14.52 -0.04 -7.45
CA TYR A 70 13.40 0.80 -7.85
C TYR A 70 12.33 -0.09 -8.44
N TRP A 71 11.28 -0.33 -7.67
CA TRP A 71 10.16 -1.17 -8.06
C TRP A 71 9.13 -0.28 -8.75
N HIS A 72 9.05 -0.39 -10.08
CA HIS A 72 8.12 0.37 -10.89
C HIS A 72 6.72 -0.23 -10.77
N ILE A 73 5.81 0.58 -10.24
CA ILE A 73 4.46 0.16 -9.88
C ILE A 73 3.41 1.05 -10.55
N GLU A 74 2.27 0.43 -10.85
CA GLU A 74 1.11 1.11 -11.41
C GLU A 74 -0.14 0.69 -10.64
N LEU A 75 -0.98 1.64 -10.23
CA LEU A 75 -2.24 1.32 -9.58
C LEU A 75 -3.12 0.49 -10.53
N ALA A 76 -3.55 -0.69 -10.08
CA ALA A 76 -4.50 -1.53 -10.80
C ALA A 76 -5.92 -1.22 -10.31
N ASP A 77 -6.16 -1.46 -9.02
CA ASP A 77 -7.50 -1.37 -8.42
C ASP A 77 -7.43 -0.86 -6.99
N VAL A 78 -8.49 -0.17 -6.56
CA VAL A 78 -8.79 -0.01 -5.13
C VAL A 78 -9.69 -1.16 -4.70
N ILE A 79 -9.54 -1.61 -3.46
CA ILE A 79 -10.26 -2.78 -2.94
C ILE A 79 -11.05 -2.43 -1.68
N LYS A 80 -12.02 -3.27 -1.35
CA LYS A 80 -12.62 -3.26 -0.02
C LYS A 80 -11.51 -3.45 1.03
N PRO A 81 -11.42 -2.58 2.06
CA PRO A 81 -10.32 -2.65 3.03
C PRO A 81 -10.24 -4.01 3.72
N VAL A 82 -9.07 -4.65 3.64
CA VAL A 82 -8.81 -5.94 4.31
C VAL A 82 -7.91 -5.69 5.49
N ARG A 83 -8.32 -6.13 6.68
CA ARG A 83 -7.45 -6.04 7.86
C ARG A 83 -6.31 -7.05 7.72
N VAL A 84 -5.07 -6.56 7.66
CA VAL A 84 -3.89 -7.39 7.40
C VAL A 84 -2.78 -7.04 8.37
N LYS A 85 -2.18 -8.06 9.00
CA LYS A 85 -0.94 -7.90 9.74
C LYS A 85 0.22 -7.94 8.74
N GLY A 86 0.84 -6.79 8.50
CA GLY A 86 2.00 -6.69 7.62
C GLY A 86 3.15 -7.59 8.07
N GLN A 87 3.93 -8.08 7.11
CA GLN A 87 5.10 -8.94 7.32
C GLN A 87 6.33 -8.35 6.61
N LEU A 88 7.51 -8.86 6.96
CA LEU A 88 8.74 -8.56 6.23
C LEU A 88 8.72 -9.25 4.86
N LYS A 89 9.35 -8.62 3.87
CA LYS A 89 9.42 -9.09 2.47
C LYS A 89 8.01 -9.28 1.86
N LEU A 90 7.93 -9.99 0.74
CA LEU A 90 6.63 -10.39 0.17
C LEU A 90 6.02 -11.51 1.01
N PHE A 91 4.72 -11.41 1.26
CA PHE A 91 3.92 -12.45 1.90
C PHE A 91 2.67 -12.74 1.07
N ASN A 92 1.85 -13.71 1.49
CA ASN A 92 0.61 -14.05 0.80
C ASN A 92 -0.60 -13.64 1.63
N VAL A 93 -1.64 -13.15 0.94
CA VAL A 93 -2.99 -12.95 1.47
C VAL A 93 -3.94 -13.78 0.61
N ASP A 94 -4.97 -14.36 1.21
CA ASP A 94 -6.00 -15.14 0.49
C ASP A 94 -6.70 -14.25 -0.56
N ASP A 95 -6.78 -14.75 -1.79
CA ASP A 95 -7.39 -14.04 -2.92
C ASP A 95 -8.88 -13.79 -2.69
N ASN A 96 -9.57 -14.66 -1.95
CA ASN A 96 -11.00 -14.53 -1.65
C ASN A 96 -11.32 -13.28 -0.80
N LEU A 97 -10.31 -12.68 -0.15
CA LEU A 97 -10.48 -11.46 0.62
C LEU A 97 -10.34 -10.19 -0.22
N ILE A 98 -9.82 -10.31 -1.45
CA ILE A 98 -9.44 -9.17 -2.29
C ILE A 98 -10.58 -8.87 -3.25
N MET A 99 -11.40 -7.89 -2.90
CA MET A 99 -12.57 -7.48 -3.68
C MET A 99 -12.36 -6.07 -4.24
N PRO A 100 -12.06 -5.91 -5.55
CA PRO A 100 -12.04 -4.61 -6.21
C PRO A 100 -13.39 -3.90 -6.08
N ILE A 101 -13.36 -2.59 -5.84
CA ILE A 101 -14.54 -1.74 -5.71
C ILE A 101 -14.35 -0.43 -6.47
N SER A 102 -15.43 0.31 -6.70
CA SER A 102 -15.34 1.62 -7.32
C SER A 102 -14.65 2.64 -6.40
N ARG A 103 -14.11 3.72 -6.98
CA ARG A 103 -13.53 4.84 -6.22
C ARG A 103 -14.51 5.47 -5.22
N LYS A 104 -15.80 5.51 -5.58
CA LYS A 104 -16.86 6.07 -4.73
C LYS A 104 -17.09 5.19 -3.50
N GLU A 105 -17.20 3.88 -3.69
CA GLU A 105 -17.35 2.92 -2.58
C GLU A 105 -16.10 2.91 -1.71
N PHE A 106 -14.91 2.94 -2.32
CA PHE A 106 -13.65 2.98 -1.60
C PHE A 106 -13.58 4.15 -0.62
N GLN A 107 -14.01 5.35 -1.03
CA GLN A 107 -14.00 6.52 -0.17
C GLN A 107 -14.88 6.31 1.08
N LEU A 108 -16.07 5.72 0.92
CA LEU A 108 -17.00 5.44 2.02
C LEU A 108 -16.46 4.38 2.99
N GLU A 109 -15.84 3.32 2.45
CA GLU A 109 -15.29 2.21 3.25
C GLU A 109 -14.01 2.61 4.02
N VAL A 110 -13.20 3.51 3.44
CA VAL A 110 -11.92 3.93 4.06
C VAL A 110 -12.07 5.08 5.04
N GLU A 111 -13.01 6.01 4.81
CA GLU A 111 -13.26 7.16 5.70
C GLU A 111 -13.26 6.82 7.20
N PRO A 112 -14.01 5.82 7.69
CA PRO A 112 -14.01 5.48 9.13
C PRO A 112 -12.70 4.86 9.63
N LEU A 113 -11.81 4.44 8.74
CA LEU A 113 -10.53 3.80 9.06
C LEU A 113 -9.36 4.80 9.09
N ILE A 114 -9.58 6.00 8.56
CA ILE A 114 -8.54 7.04 8.49
C ILE A 114 -8.15 7.47 9.90
N TYR A 115 -6.86 7.35 10.20
CA TYR A 115 -6.33 7.90 11.43
C TYR A 115 -6.20 9.41 11.33
N MET A 116 -6.83 10.12 12.27
CA MET A 116 -6.60 11.53 12.54
C MET A 116 -6.05 11.69 13.97
N PRO A 117 -4.88 12.33 14.15
CA PRO A 117 -4.39 12.61 15.49
C PRO A 117 -5.37 13.57 16.19
N ARG A 118 -5.67 13.29 17.47
CA ARG A 118 -6.39 14.27 18.30
C ARG A 118 -5.50 15.51 18.41
N ARG A 119 -6.05 16.69 18.11
CA ARG A 119 -5.36 17.96 18.43
C ARG A 119 -5.04 17.92 19.92
N LYS A 120 -3.75 17.99 20.29
CA LYS A 120 -3.41 18.36 21.66
C LYS A 120 -4.00 19.75 21.85
N GLY A 121 -4.93 19.91 22.78
CA GLY A 121 -5.35 21.22 23.21
C GLY A 121 -4.09 21.99 23.57
N THR A 122 -3.90 23.16 22.96
CA THR A 122 -3.09 24.20 23.54
C THR A 122 -3.79 24.60 24.84
N GLU A 123 -3.38 23.98 25.93
CA GLU A 123 -3.49 24.56 27.28
C GLU A 123 -2.44 25.65 27.44
#